data_AF-I4Z3P6-F1
#
_entry.id   AF-I4Z3P6-F1
#
_cell.length_a   1.000
_cell.length_b   1.000
_cell.length_c   1.000
_cell.angle_alpha   90.00
_cell.angle_beta   90.00
_cell.angle_gamma   90.00
#
_symmetry.space_group_name_H-M   'P 1'
#
loop_
_entity.id
_entity.type
_entity.pdbx_description
1 polymer ?
#
loop_
_entity_poly.entity_id
_entity_poly.type
_entity_poly.pdbx_seq_one_letter_code
_entity_poly.pdbx_strand_id
1 'polypeptide(L)'
;MTKPLLAVGLWCVAFVVGVVGLITTGPGNPRFTGTVVLDFKPFCQSFIVQTEKGFVLLEWEDGTLFFGEGDRLVGPLHTMGLQSLNVEGRGAMTARFKAWVPDLAAAQQVFRERCRLAPGTPLAGPVRE
;
A
#
# COMPACT_ATOMS: atom_id res chain seq x y z
N MET A 1 -40.06 39.60 18.99
CA MET A 1 -39.55 38.50 19.85
C MET A 1 -39.07 37.35 18.95
N THR A 2 -38.08 37.61 18.08
CA THR A 2 -37.73 36.73 16.93
C THR A 2 -36.23 36.44 16.82
N LYS A 3 -35.39 37.17 17.55
CA LYS A 3 -33.92 37.00 17.57
C LYS A 3 -33.41 35.64 18.11
N PRO A 4 -33.98 35.03 19.17
CA PRO A 4 -33.41 33.78 19.70
C PRO A 4 -33.70 32.56 18.81
N LEU A 5 -34.81 32.58 18.06
CA LEU A 5 -35.19 31.49 17.15
C LEU A 5 -34.24 31.34 15.96
N LEU A 6 -33.78 32.46 15.40
CA LEU A 6 -32.81 32.46 14.31
C LEU A 6 -31.44 31.94 14.75
N ALA A 7 -31.01 32.30 15.97
CA ALA A 7 -29.73 31.86 16.50
C ALA A 7 -29.69 30.34 16.74
N VAL A 8 -30.76 29.77 17.29
CA VAL A 8 -30.87 28.32 17.50
C VAL A 8 -30.93 27.57 16.17
N GLY A 9 -31.70 28.08 15.20
CA GLY A 9 -31.75 27.48 13.86
C GLY A 9 -30.38 27.47 13.18
N LEU A 10 -29.64 28.58 13.24
CA LEU A 10 -28.30 28.70 12.65
C LEU A 10 -27.31 27.73 13.31
N TRP A 11 -27.38 27.55 14.64
CA TRP A 11 -26.54 26.61 15.36
C TRP A 11 -26.83 25.17 14.92
N CYS A 12 -28.09 24.77 14.89
CA CYS A 12 -28.47 23.42 14.45
C CYS A 12 -27.99 23.13 13.03
N VAL A 13 -28.14 24.09 12.10
CA VAL A 13 -27.66 23.94 10.72
C VAL A 13 -26.13 23.82 10.68
N ALA A 14 -25.40 24.67 11.40
CA ALA A 14 -23.93 24.59 11.46
C ALA A 14 -23.45 23.25 12.05
N PHE A 15 -24.13 22.75 13.08
CA PHE A 15 -23.80 21.47 13.71
C PHE A 15 -24.08 20.30 12.76
N VAL A 16 -25.23 20.31 12.07
CA VAL A 16 -25.57 19.28 11.07
C VAL A 16 -24.57 19.30 9.92
N VAL A 17 -24.19 20.47 9.41
CA VAL A 17 -23.18 20.60 8.35
C VAL A 17 -21.82 20.08 8.82
N GLY A 18 -21.41 20.39 10.06
CA GLY A 18 -20.17 19.86 10.64
C GLY A 18 -20.17 18.34 10.78
N VAL A 19 -21.28 17.75 11.24
CA VAL A 19 -21.43 16.30 11.38
C VAL A 19 -21.46 15.62 10.01
N VAL A 20 -22.19 16.15 9.03
CA VAL A 20 -22.23 15.63 7.66
C VAL A 20 -20.85 15.75 7.01
N GLY A 21 -20.15 16.86 7.21
CA GLY A 21 -18.76 17.04 6.79
C GLY A 21 -17.87 15.94 7.35
N LEU A 22 -17.94 15.68 8.66
CA LEU A 22 -17.15 14.64 9.32
C LEU A 22 -17.45 13.23 8.81
N ILE A 23 -18.73 12.91 8.55
CA ILE A 23 -19.14 11.60 8.00
C ILE A 23 -18.67 11.43 6.55
N THR A 24 -18.71 12.50 5.76
CA THR A 24 -18.35 12.45 4.33
C THR A 24 -16.85 12.52 4.09
N THR A 25 -16.08 13.19 4.96
CA THR A 25 -14.61 13.15 4.97
C THR A 25 -14.10 11.92 5.72
N GLY A 26 -14.64 10.74 5.41
CA GLY A 26 -13.97 9.50 5.77
C GLY A 26 -12.56 9.49 5.18
N PRO A 27 -11.57 8.85 5.82
CA PRO A 27 -10.21 8.79 5.30
C PRO A 27 -10.25 8.11 3.94
N GLY A 28 -10.24 8.92 2.88
CA GLY A 28 -9.99 8.50 1.52
C GLY A 28 -8.56 8.04 1.50
N ASN A 29 -8.31 6.81 1.93
CA ASN A 29 -7.00 6.20 1.87
C ASN A 29 -6.63 6.20 0.39
N PRO A 30 -5.67 7.02 -0.05
CA PRO A 30 -5.31 7.07 -1.45
C PRO A 30 -4.94 5.65 -1.86
N ARG A 31 -5.73 5.09 -2.77
CA ARG A 31 -5.46 3.77 -3.36
C ARG A 31 -4.28 3.98 -4.29
N PHE A 32 -3.08 3.80 -3.73
CA PHE A 32 -1.88 3.78 -4.54
C PHE A 32 -1.83 2.45 -5.28
N THR A 33 -1.46 2.54 -6.55
CA THR A 33 -1.25 1.38 -7.40
C THR A 33 0.24 1.10 -7.47
N GLY A 34 0.60 -0.17 -7.42
CA GLY A 34 1.95 -0.64 -7.64
C GLY A 34 1.97 -1.97 -8.37
N THR A 35 3.08 -2.28 -9.01
CA THR A 35 3.29 -3.56 -9.71
C THR A 35 4.37 -4.34 -9.00
N VAL A 36 4.14 -5.63 -8.75
CA VAL A 36 5.17 -6.52 -8.21
C VAL A 36 6.25 -6.67 -9.27
N VAL A 37 7.48 -6.26 -8.93
CA VAL A 37 8.63 -6.37 -9.86
C VAL A 37 9.49 -7.57 -9.52
N LEU A 38 9.48 -7.97 -8.24
CA LEU A 38 10.35 -9.00 -7.75
C LEU A 38 9.69 -9.76 -6.63
N ASP A 39 9.56 -11.07 -6.78
CA ASP A 39 9.14 -11.97 -5.72
C ASP A 39 10.05 -13.20 -5.68
N PHE A 40 10.34 -13.69 -4.46
CA PHE A 40 11.21 -14.86 -4.29
C PHE A 40 10.56 -15.88 -3.36
N LYS A 41 9.34 -16.29 -3.72
CA LYS A 41 8.63 -17.38 -3.03
C LYS A 41 9.14 -18.74 -3.51
N PRO A 42 9.10 -19.81 -2.69
CA PRO A 42 8.66 -19.85 -1.28
C PRO A 42 9.76 -19.52 -0.27
N PHE A 43 10.98 -19.22 -0.71
CA PHE A 43 12.15 -19.09 0.17
C PHE A 43 12.23 -17.75 0.91
N CYS A 44 11.52 -16.73 0.43
CA CYS A 44 11.48 -15.42 1.04
C CYS A 44 10.07 -14.84 1.03
N GLN A 45 9.64 -14.32 2.18
CA GLN A 45 8.37 -13.62 2.33
C GLN A 45 8.47 -12.14 1.93
N SER A 46 9.67 -11.62 1.67
CA SER A 46 9.83 -10.26 1.15
C SER A 46 9.53 -10.23 -0.35
N PHE A 47 9.04 -9.09 -0.86
CA PHE A 47 8.83 -8.80 -2.28
C PHE A 47 8.96 -7.30 -2.55
N ILE A 48 9.24 -6.94 -3.81
CA ILE A 48 9.44 -5.54 -4.24
C ILE A 48 8.26 -5.13 -5.12
N VAL A 49 7.70 -3.96 -4.81
CA VAL A 49 6.62 -3.34 -5.57
C VAL A 49 7.09 -2.01 -6.12
N GLN A 50 6.99 -1.82 -7.44
CA GLN A 50 7.20 -0.54 -8.08
C GLN A 50 5.91 0.27 -8.00
N THR A 51 6.04 1.48 -7.50
CA THR A 51 4.98 2.49 -7.43
C THR A 51 5.38 3.67 -8.31
N GLU A 52 4.46 4.59 -8.56
CA GLU A 52 4.77 5.84 -9.32
C GLU A 52 5.88 6.67 -8.68
N LYS A 53 6.10 6.54 -7.37
CA LYS A 53 7.10 7.32 -6.64
C LYS A 53 8.44 6.60 -6.48
N GLY A 54 8.52 5.30 -6.75
CA GLY A 54 9.74 4.51 -6.52
C GLY A 54 9.44 3.07 -6.10
N PHE A 55 10.40 2.42 -5.45
CA PHE A 55 10.32 1.00 -5.08
C PHE A 55 10.02 0.83 -3.59
N VAL A 56 9.11 -0.08 -3.31
CA VAL A 56 8.65 -0.40 -1.96
C VAL A 56 9.05 -1.83 -1.63
N LEU A 57 9.67 -2.01 -0.47
CA LEU A 57 9.90 -3.33 0.11
C LEU A 57 8.74 -3.70 1.04
N LEU A 58 8.07 -4.79 0.70
CA LEU A 58 6.96 -5.36 1.46
C LEU A 58 7.32 -6.76 1.93
N GLU A 59 6.79 -7.13 3.09
CA GLU A 59 6.90 -8.47 3.66
C GLU A 59 5.50 -9.08 3.75
N TRP A 60 5.33 -10.25 3.15
CA TRP A 60 4.07 -10.97 3.10
C TRP A 60 3.87 -11.75 4.40
N GLU A 61 2.90 -11.37 5.23
CA GLU A 61 2.62 -12.10 6.48
C GLU A 61 1.57 -13.21 6.30
N ASP A 62 0.57 -13.00 5.45
CA ASP A 62 -0.61 -13.88 5.44
C ASP A 62 -0.39 -15.23 4.75
N GLY A 63 0.57 -15.36 3.83
CA GLY A 63 0.89 -16.65 3.18
C GLY A 63 -0.24 -17.27 2.33
N THR A 64 -1.43 -16.68 2.29
CA THR A 64 -2.67 -17.27 1.74
C THR A 64 -2.92 -16.96 0.26
N LEU A 65 -2.48 -15.80 -0.22
CA LEU A 65 -2.74 -15.32 -1.57
C LEU A 65 -1.54 -15.50 -2.51
N PHE A 66 -1.72 -16.28 -3.58
CA PHE A 66 -0.70 -16.44 -4.62
C PHE A 66 -0.71 -15.23 -5.55
N PHE A 67 0.43 -14.53 -5.62
CA PHE A 67 0.74 -13.43 -6.53
C PHE A 67 2.19 -13.58 -6.99
N GLY A 68 2.53 -13.02 -8.14
CA GLY A 68 3.88 -13.03 -8.69
C GLY A 68 4.24 -11.74 -9.44
N GLU A 69 5.42 -11.73 -10.06
CA GLU A 69 5.91 -10.62 -10.88
C GLU A 69 4.90 -10.19 -11.96
N GLY A 70 4.73 -8.87 -12.11
CA GLY A 70 3.78 -8.25 -13.03
C GLY A 70 2.37 -8.05 -12.45
N ASP A 71 2.02 -8.70 -11.34
CA ASP A 71 0.72 -8.49 -10.71
C ASP A 71 0.58 -7.06 -10.17
N ARG A 72 -0.60 -6.48 -10.37
CA ARG A 72 -0.94 -5.14 -9.87
C ARG A 72 -1.53 -5.23 -8.47
N LEU A 73 -1.09 -4.31 -7.63
CA LEU A 73 -1.45 -4.14 -6.24
C LEU A 73 -2.08 -2.78 -6.05
N VAL A 74 -3.15 -2.73 -5.28
CA VAL A 74 -3.89 -1.52 -4.95
C VAL A 74 -4.08 -1.44 -3.45
N GLY A 75 -3.59 -0.38 -2.82
CA GLY A 75 -3.75 -0.20 -1.38
C GLY A 75 -2.98 0.98 -0.81
N PRO A 76 -2.96 1.12 0.52
CA PRO A 76 -2.21 2.17 1.21
C PRO A 76 -0.70 1.85 1.19
N LEU A 77 -0.05 2.00 0.02
CA LEU A 77 1.38 1.76 -0.20
C LEU A 77 2.28 2.91 0.30
N HIS A 78 1.78 3.79 1.17
CA HIS A 78 2.51 4.95 1.69
C HIS A 78 2.68 4.91 3.23
N THR A 79 2.00 3.99 3.90
CA THR A 79 1.97 3.92 5.36
C THR A 79 2.83 2.75 5.81
N MET A 80 3.86 3.04 6.61
CA MET A 80 4.69 2.00 7.22
C MET A 80 3.86 1.09 8.15
N GLY A 81 4.28 -0.17 8.27
CA GLY A 81 3.60 -1.15 9.13
C GLY A 81 2.68 -2.10 8.37
N LEU A 82 1.80 -2.78 9.11
CA LEU A 82 0.93 -3.82 8.57
C LEU A 82 -0.25 -3.17 7.81
N GLN A 83 -0.42 -3.55 6.55
CA GLN A 83 -1.46 -3.01 5.69
C GLN A 83 -2.12 -4.13 4.87
N SER A 84 -3.43 -3.98 4.64
CA SER A 84 -4.13 -4.82 3.68
C SER A 84 -4.01 -4.21 2.28
N LEU A 85 -3.45 -4.98 1.36
CA LEU A 85 -3.29 -4.64 -0.05
C LEU A 85 -4.19 -5.54 -0.88
N ASN A 86 -4.81 -5.01 -1.92
CA ASN A 86 -5.61 -5.80 -2.84
C ASN A 86 -4.79 -6.11 -4.09
N VAL A 87 -4.63 -7.39 -4.42
CA VAL A 87 -4.09 -7.82 -5.71
C VAL A 87 -5.23 -7.79 -6.72
N GLU A 88 -5.04 -7.00 -7.77
CA GLU A 88 -6.01 -6.84 -8.84
C GLU A 88 -6.33 -8.21 -9.47
N GLY A 89 -7.59 -8.62 -9.40
CA GLY A 89 -8.06 -9.91 -9.93
C GLY A 89 -7.81 -11.14 -9.04
N ARG A 90 -7.18 -11.00 -7.86
CA ARG A 90 -6.94 -12.14 -6.95
C ARG A 90 -7.49 -11.96 -5.54
N GLY A 91 -7.59 -10.74 -5.05
CA GLY A 91 -8.16 -10.42 -3.75
C GLY A 91 -7.18 -9.79 -2.76
N ALA A 92 -7.63 -9.67 -1.51
CA ALA A 92 -6.88 -8.96 -0.48
C ALA A 92 -5.79 -9.84 0.17
N MET A 93 -4.65 -9.25 0.46
CA MET A 93 -3.53 -9.83 1.19
C MET A 93 -3.05 -8.86 2.26
N THR A 94 -2.48 -9.38 3.34
CA THR A 94 -1.79 -8.55 4.34
C THR A 94 -0.30 -8.54 4.09
N ALA A 95 0.27 -7.34 4.01
CA ALA A 95 1.70 -7.13 3.87
C ALA A 95 2.19 -6.05 4.82
N ARG A 96 3.38 -6.24 5.36
CA ARG A 96 4.07 -5.26 6.20
C ARG A 96 5.01 -4.42 5.34
N PHE A 97 4.71 -3.13 5.24
CA PHE A 97 5.58 -2.15 4.63
C PHE A 97 6.81 -1.92 5.52
N LYS A 98 8.01 -2.15 4.99
CA LYS A 98 9.26 -2.03 5.75
C LYS A 98 10.08 -0.81 5.35
N ALA A 99 10.26 -0.61 4.05
CA ALA A 99 11.17 0.41 3.55
C ALA A 99 10.72 0.91 2.17
N TRP A 100 11.01 2.18 1.92
CA TRP A 100 10.87 2.82 0.62
C TRP A 100 12.27 3.14 0.10
N VAL A 101 12.49 2.88 -1.18
CA VAL A 101 13.79 3.08 -1.83
C VAL A 101 13.56 3.70 -3.20
N PRO A 102 14.27 4.78 -3.56
CA PRO A 102 14.12 5.40 -4.87
C PRO A 102 14.66 4.52 -6.00
N ASP A 103 15.70 3.72 -5.73
CA ASP A 103 16.42 2.92 -6.73
C ASP A 103 16.13 1.42 -6.63
N LEU A 104 15.93 0.79 -7.79
CA LEU A 104 15.75 -0.66 -7.91
C LEU A 104 16.99 -1.42 -7.40
N ALA A 105 18.19 -0.94 -7.70
CA ALA A 105 19.44 -1.61 -7.31
C ALA A 105 19.59 -1.67 -5.78
N ALA A 106 19.26 -0.57 -5.09
CA ALA A 106 19.27 -0.52 -3.63
C ALA A 106 18.14 -1.39 -3.05
N ALA A 107 16.95 -1.40 -3.64
CA ALA A 107 15.86 -2.29 -3.23
C ALA A 107 16.24 -3.77 -3.37
N GLN A 108 16.89 -4.15 -4.47
CA GLN A 108 17.40 -5.50 -4.71
C GLN A 108 18.50 -5.87 -3.70
N GLN A 109 19.37 -4.95 -3.32
CA GLN A 109 20.39 -5.23 -2.32
C GLN A 109 19.78 -5.55 -0.95
N VAL A 110 18.86 -4.70 -0.48
CA VAL A 110 18.15 -4.93 0.80
C VAL A 110 17.35 -6.24 0.74
N PHE A 111 16.76 -6.54 -0.42
CA PHE A 111 16.07 -7.79 -0.67
C PHE A 111 16.99 -9.01 -0.56
N ARG A 112 18.17 -8.96 -1.20
CA ARG A 112 19.16 -10.05 -1.15
C ARG A 112 19.64 -10.30 0.28
N GLU A 113 19.94 -9.23 1.02
CA GLU A 113 20.35 -9.33 2.43
C GLU A 113 19.26 -9.99 3.29
N ARG A 114 17.99 -9.61 3.08
CA ARG A 114 16.83 -10.17 3.79
C ARG A 114 16.61 -11.64 3.48
N CYS A 115 16.64 -12.00 2.21
CA CYS A 115 16.40 -13.36 1.75
C CYS A 115 17.63 -14.27 1.88
N ARG A 116 18.75 -13.76 2.44
CA ARG A 116 20.06 -14.44 2.50
C ARG A 116 20.47 -15.05 1.16
N LEU A 117 20.18 -14.34 0.07
CA LEU A 117 20.54 -14.75 -1.27
C LEU A 117 22.04 -14.56 -1.47
N ALA A 118 22.67 -15.51 -2.15
CA ALA A 118 24.08 -15.38 -2.51
C ALA A 118 24.27 -14.19 -3.47
N PRO A 119 25.39 -13.44 -3.38
CA PRO A 119 25.70 -12.43 -4.37
C PRO A 119 25.81 -13.09 -5.76
N GLY A 120 24.96 -12.67 -6.69
CA GLY A 120 24.88 -13.24 -8.04
C GLY A 120 23.78 -14.28 -8.27
N THR A 121 22.92 -14.59 -7.29
CA THR A 121 21.71 -15.37 -7.57
C THR A 121 20.85 -14.61 -8.60
N PRO A 122 20.49 -15.24 -9.73
CA PRO A 122 19.57 -14.64 -10.68
C PRO A 122 18.23 -14.49 -9.98
N LEU A 123 17.85 -13.24 -9.72
CA LEU A 123 16.47 -12.90 -9.42
C LEU A 123 15.75 -13.07 -10.76
N ALA A 124 15.14 -14.22 -11.01
CA ALA A 124 14.26 -14.38 -12.17
C ALA A 124 13.16 -13.31 -12.08
N GLY A 125 12.66 -12.66 -13.14
CA GLY A 125 12.96 -12.79 -14.57
C GLY A 125 13.26 -11.46 -15.31
N PRO A 126 13.56 -11.53 -16.62
CA PRO A 126 13.95 -10.37 -17.42
C PRO A 126 12.82 -9.36 -17.52
N VAL A 127 13.14 -8.09 -17.26
CA VAL A 127 12.35 -6.93 -17.70
C VAL A 127 12.22 -7.05 -19.22
N ARG A 128 11.08 -7.53 -19.71
CA ARG A 128 10.74 -7.41 -21.13
C ARG A 128 10.36 -5.96 -21.36
N GLU A 129 11.26 -5.25 -22.02
CA GLU A 129 11.00 -3.98 -22.72
C GLU A 129 9.83 -4.10 -23.71
#